data_AF-A0A6A7KI09-F1
#
_entry.id   AF-A0A6A7KI09-F1
#
_cell.length_a   1.000
_cell.length_b   1.000
_cell.length_c   1.000
_cell.angle_alpha   90.00
_cell.angle_beta   90.00
_cell.angle_gamma   90.00
#
_symmetry.space_group_name_H-M   'P 1'
#
loop_
_entity.id
_entity.type
_entity.pdbx_description
1 polymer ?
#
loop_
_entity_poly.entity_id
_entity_poly.type
_entity_poly.pdbx_seq_one_letter_code
_entity_poly.pdbx_strand_id
1 'polypeptide(L)'
;MKEKVLFSVFLSLLMLLAISPRVSVEAATPEDFPLYAGQHTVVGEVVVWNDGENLYVKYTITESGWYLVETHLEVATNLSDIPQTRNGNPIPGHFTYKNESHTFGTTEYTYTLPLDGGEILYIAAHAVVMNLIGDGSSWQWATEVIDYKQGTLKDGNPITDPARMDPSTTLGDPDDSFYSLGFVNESRGDGWIELGFGYPVYNGPGADIAIREITYGRPNYPEEKADVYVWPLGGSDWVYAGTASNKNEYSYIEIPDYIMYVEKIKLVDSTDKSLHSNNADGFDVDAVGVRYLYLGEETAWAGGVEFPGKNWARYFNYTVQETSE
;
A
#
# COMPACT_ATOMS: atom_id res chain seq x y z
N MET A 1 -12.02 -7.91 84.32
CA MET A 1 -12.92 -8.21 83.20
C MET A 1 -12.10 -8.88 82.12
N LYS A 2 -12.43 -10.12 81.76
CA LYS A 2 -11.71 -10.94 80.78
C LYS A 2 -12.46 -10.85 79.46
N GLU A 3 -11.85 -10.28 78.43
CA GLU A 3 -12.37 -10.37 77.06
C GLU A 3 -11.93 -11.71 76.45
N LYS A 4 -12.90 -12.45 75.92
CA LYS A 4 -12.71 -13.68 75.15
C LYS A 4 -12.82 -13.32 73.66
N VAL A 5 -11.74 -13.53 72.92
CA VAL A 5 -11.75 -13.46 71.45
C VAL A 5 -12.32 -14.77 70.90
N LEU A 6 -13.37 -14.64 70.08
CA LEU A 6 -14.05 -15.73 69.37
C LEU A 6 -13.34 -15.94 68.02
N PHE A 7 -12.90 -17.17 67.72
CA PHE A 7 -12.36 -17.56 66.43
C PHE A 7 -13.48 -18.24 65.62
N SER A 8 -13.85 -17.66 64.47
CA SER A 8 -14.86 -18.20 63.56
C SER A 8 -14.18 -19.07 62.50
N VAL A 9 -14.62 -20.31 62.34
CA VAL A 9 -14.13 -21.26 61.34
C VAL A 9 -15.06 -21.21 60.12
N PHE A 10 -14.52 -20.82 58.97
CA PHE A 10 -15.22 -20.84 57.67
C PHE A 10 -14.97 -22.20 57.00
N LEU A 11 -16.04 -22.95 56.71
CA LEU A 11 -15.99 -24.22 55.99
C LEU A 11 -16.19 -23.95 54.49
N SER A 12 -15.12 -24.01 53.69
CA SER A 12 -15.20 -23.87 52.23
C SER A 12 -15.53 -25.21 51.56
N LEU A 13 -16.66 -25.25 50.87
CA LEU A 13 -17.12 -26.36 50.04
C LEU A 13 -16.36 -26.33 48.70
N LEU A 14 -15.46 -27.29 48.47
CA LEU A 14 -14.70 -27.43 47.22
C LEU A 14 -15.58 -28.15 46.17
N MET A 15 -16.07 -27.42 45.19
CA MET A 15 -16.79 -27.95 44.02
C MET A 15 -15.74 -28.46 43.01
N LEU A 16 -15.60 -29.78 42.85
CA LEU A 16 -14.75 -30.35 41.79
C LEU A 16 -15.41 -30.09 40.43
N LEU A 17 -14.84 -29.17 39.65
CA LEU A 17 -15.06 -29.10 38.21
C LEU A 17 -14.34 -30.28 37.55
N ALA A 18 -15.10 -31.19 36.94
CA ALA A 18 -14.55 -32.18 36.03
C ALA A 18 -14.05 -31.44 34.78
N ILE A 19 -12.74 -31.23 34.69
CA ILE A 19 -12.07 -30.79 33.47
C ILE A 19 -11.97 -32.04 32.59
N SER A 20 -12.88 -32.20 31.63
CA SER A 20 -12.68 -33.16 30.56
C SER A 20 -11.46 -32.71 29.74
N PRO A 21 -10.44 -33.57 29.49
CA PRO A 21 -9.38 -33.22 28.57
C PRO A 21 -10.02 -33.03 27.19
N ARG A 22 -9.90 -31.81 26.64
CA ARG A 22 -10.16 -31.58 25.23
C ARG A 22 -8.97 -32.18 24.50
N VAL A 23 -9.20 -33.28 23.80
CA VAL A 23 -8.23 -33.82 22.86
C VAL A 23 -8.04 -32.74 21.78
N SER A 24 -6.85 -32.15 21.72
CA SER A 24 -6.49 -31.22 20.65
C SER A 24 -5.89 -32.06 19.53
N VAL A 25 -6.67 -32.29 18.48
CA VAL A 25 -6.17 -32.92 17.25
C VAL A 25 -5.04 -32.04 16.72
N GLU A 26 -3.85 -32.62 16.56
CA GLU A 26 -2.68 -31.88 16.07
C GLU A 26 -2.81 -31.75 14.54
N ALA A 27 -2.70 -30.52 14.02
CA ALA A 27 -2.80 -30.28 12.59
C ALA A 27 -1.65 -30.97 11.83
N ALA A 28 -1.94 -31.35 10.59
CA ALA A 28 -0.98 -31.93 9.66
C ALA A 28 0.19 -31.00 9.37
N THR A 29 1.28 -31.57 8.86
CA THR A 29 2.47 -30.78 8.50
C THR A 29 2.15 -29.95 7.25
N PRO A 30 2.35 -28.62 7.29
CA PRO A 30 2.08 -27.78 6.13
C PRO A 30 2.99 -28.08 4.94
N GLU A 31 2.41 -28.02 3.74
CA GLU A 31 3.10 -28.10 2.45
C GLU A 31 3.04 -26.74 1.75
N ASP A 32 4.18 -26.23 1.29
CA ASP A 32 4.30 -24.95 0.57
C ASP A 32 4.45 -25.14 -0.94
N PHE A 33 3.82 -24.24 -1.69
CA PHE A 33 3.86 -24.20 -3.15
C PHE A 33 4.19 -22.78 -3.61
N PRO A 34 5.23 -22.55 -4.42
CA PRO A 34 5.58 -21.19 -4.83
C PRO A 34 4.44 -20.53 -5.62
N LEU A 35 4.20 -19.25 -5.33
CA LEU A 35 3.25 -18.38 -6.02
C LEU A 35 3.99 -17.56 -7.09
N TYR A 36 3.75 -17.89 -8.36
CA TYR A 36 4.41 -17.26 -9.50
C TYR A 36 3.54 -16.15 -10.08
N ALA A 37 3.97 -14.89 -9.96
CA ALA A 37 3.43 -13.76 -10.69
C ALA A 37 4.06 -13.68 -12.09
N GLY A 38 3.26 -13.30 -13.09
CA GLY A 38 3.76 -13.07 -14.45
C GLY A 38 4.54 -14.28 -15.02
N GLN A 39 4.07 -15.50 -14.77
CA GLN A 39 4.65 -16.80 -15.19
C GLN A 39 5.90 -17.28 -14.46
N HIS A 40 6.81 -16.37 -14.09
CA HIS A 40 8.18 -16.76 -13.70
C HIS A 40 8.70 -16.10 -12.43
N THR A 41 8.05 -15.04 -11.94
CA THR A 41 8.50 -14.32 -10.75
C THR A 41 7.86 -14.94 -9.52
N VAL A 42 8.64 -15.61 -8.66
CA VAL A 42 8.15 -16.05 -7.36
C VAL A 42 7.98 -14.82 -6.47
N VAL A 43 6.76 -14.55 -6.04
CA VAL A 43 6.43 -13.41 -5.15
C VAL A 43 6.01 -13.86 -3.74
N GLY A 44 5.80 -15.16 -3.58
CA GLY A 44 5.22 -15.72 -2.37
C GLY A 44 5.06 -17.23 -2.47
N GLU A 45 4.18 -17.74 -1.64
CA GLU A 45 3.82 -19.15 -1.55
C GLU A 45 2.35 -19.31 -1.16
N VAL A 46 1.81 -20.48 -1.49
CA VAL A 46 0.56 -20.99 -0.93
C VAL A 46 0.89 -22.16 -0.04
N VAL A 47 0.53 -22.06 1.23
CA VAL A 47 0.74 -23.08 2.25
C VAL A 47 -0.57 -23.81 2.50
N VAL A 48 -0.55 -25.14 2.42
CA VAL A 48 -1.73 -26.00 2.59
C VAL A 48 -1.52 -27.01 3.70
N TRP A 49 -2.51 -27.18 4.56
CA TRP A 49 -2.53 -28.20 5.62
C TRP A 49 -3.96 -28.57 6.01
N ASN A 50 -4.14 -29.66 6.75
CA ASN A 50 -5.43 -30.04 7.31
C ASN A 50 -5.35 -30.38 8.80
N ASP A 51 -6.45 -30.27 9.55
CA ASP A 51 -6.54 -30.68 10.97
C ASP A 51 -7.44 -31.91 11.21
N GLY A 52 -7.83 -32.58 10.12
CA GLY A 52 -8.74 -33.72 10.13
C GLY A 52 -10.21 -33.34 9.98
N GLU A 53 -10.57 -32.09 10.29
CA GLU A 53 -11.92 -31.54 10.06
C GLU A 53 -11.95 -30.52 8.93
N ASN A 54 -10.89 -29.73 8.78
CA ASN A 54 -10.77 -28.61 7.86
C ASN A 54 -9.47 -28.66 7.06
N LEU A 55 -9.55 -28.19 5.81
CA LEU A 55 -8.44 -27.82 4.96
C LEU A 55 -8.18 -26.32 5.10
N TYR A 56 -6.92 -25.95 5.20
CA TYR A 56 -6.46 -24.58 5.22
C TYR A 56 -5.61 -24.32 3.99
N VAL A 57 -5.88 -23.22 3.30
CA VAL A 57 -5.10 -22.76 2.14
C VAL A 57 -4.74 -21.31 2.38
N LYS A 58 -3.48 -21.06 2.73
CA LYS A 58 -2.95 -19.74 3.06
C LYS A 58 -2.08 -19.21 1.93
N TYR A 59 -2.45 -18.06 1.38
CA TYR A 59 -1.59 -17.26 0.53
C TYR A 59 -0.65 -16.45 1.43
N THR A 60 0.64 -16.42 1.09
CA THR A 60 1.66 -15.62 1.78
C THR A 60 2.55 -14.95 0.73
N ILE A 61 2.62 -13.63 0.75
CA ILE A 61 3.59 -12.86 -0.02
C ILE A 61 4.88 -12.78 0.79
N THR A 62 5.98 -13.22 0.20
CA THR A 62 7.30 -13.26 0.84
C THR A 62 8.28 -12.28 0.19
N GLU A 63 7.99 -11.82 -1.02
CA GLU A 63 8.79 -10.82 -1.73
C GLU A 63 8.36 -9.40 -1.35
N SER A 64 9.33 -8.55 -1.01
CA SER A 64 9.07 -7.16 -0.65
C SER A 64 8.51 -6.36 -1.83
N GLY A 65 7.64 -5.40 -1.54
CA GLY A 65 6.97 -4.57 -2.56
C GLY A 65 5.77 -5.23 -3.23
N TRP A 66 5.49 -6.51 -2.96
CA TRP A 66 4.30 -7.19 -3.48
C TRP A 66 3.18 -7.26 -2.43
N TYR A 67 1.93 -7.19 -2.90
CA TYR A 67 0.75 -7.27 -2.06
C TYR A 67 -0.41 -7.99 -2.78
N LEU A 68 -1.24 -8.72 -2.03
CA LEU A 68 -2.46 -9.35 -2.54
C LEU A 68 -3.53 -8.29 -2.84
N VAL A 69 -4.11 -8.36 -4.02
CA VAL A 69 -5.27 -7.55 -4.44
C VAL A 69 -6.53 -8.40 -4.45
N GLU A 70 -6.44 -9.59 -5.05
CA GLU A 70 -7.53 -10.56 -5.12
C GLU A 70 -6.98 -11.98 -4.89
N THR A 71 -7.81 -12.87 -4.36
CA THR A 71 -7.50 -14.31 -4.29
C THR A 71 -8.69 -15.12 -4.78
N HIS A 72 -8.40 -16.21 -5.50
CA HIS A 72 -9.37 -17.12 -6.08
C HIS A 72 -8.90 -18.55 -5.84
N LEU A 73 -9.75 -19.37 -5.24
CA LEU A 73 -9.43 -20.74 -4.86
C LEU A 73 -10.52 -21.70 -5.30
N GLU A 74 -10.10 -22.77 -5.97
CA GLU A 74 -10.89 -23.97 -6.18
C GLU A 74 -10.16 -25.18 -5.60
N VAL A 75 -10.92 -26.07 -4.95
CA VAL A 75 -10.43 -27.34 -4.41
C VAL A 75 -11.37 -28.44 -4.89
N ALA A 76 -10.82 -29.46 -5.55
CA ALA A 76 -11.60 -30.54 -6.13
C ALA A 76 -10.93 -31.91 -5.93
N THR A 77 -11.70 -33.00 -6.01
CA THR A 77 -11.16 -34.38 -5.98
C THR A 77 -10.79 -34.91 -7.37
N ASN A 78 -11.17 -34.20 -8.44
CA ASN A 78 -10.68 -34.42 -9.79
C ASN A 78 -10.33 -33.10 -10.48
N LEU A 79 -9.29 -33.10 -11.31
CA LEU A 79 -8.91 -31.94 -12.12
C LEU A 79 -10.04 -31.46 -13.04
N SER A 80 -10.90 -32.36 -13.53
CA SER A 80 -12.02 -32.01 -14.40
C SER A 80 -13.08 -31.14 -13.72
N ASP A 81 -13.15 -31.21 -12.39
CA ASP A 81 -14.20 -30.57 -11.60
C ASP A 81 -13.83 -29.11 -11.26
N ILE A 82 -12.56 -28.72 -11.47
CA ILE A 82 -12.14 -27.32 -11.41
C ILE A 82 -12.79 -26.56 -12.58
N PRO A 83 -13.49 -25.42 -12.35
CA PRO A 83 -14.10 -24.62 -13.39
C PRO A 83 -13.10 -24.22 -14.48
N GLN A 84 -13.27 -24.81 -15.66
CA GLN A 84 -12.37 -24.61 -16.78
C GLN A 84 -13.12 -24.64 -18.12
N THR A 85 -12.55 -23.97 -19.11
CA THR A 85 -13.03 -24.02 -20.49
C THR A 85 -12.92 -25.43 -21.07
N ARG A 86 -13.60 -25.69 -22.19
CA ARG A 86 -13.46 -26.98 -22.93
C ARG A 86 -12.03 -27.30 -23.35
N ASN A 87 -11.18 -26.29 -23.47
CA ASN A 87 -9.77 -26.47 -23.83
C ASN A 87 -8.86 -26.64 -22.61
N GLY A 88 -9.40 -26.64 -21.38
CA GLY A 88 -8.61 -26.85 -20.16
C GLY A 88 -8.04 -25.58 -19.51
N ASN A 89 -8.33 -24.38 -20.02
CA ASN A 89 -7.97 -23.15 -19.31
C ASN A 89 -8.89 -22.96 -18.09
N PRO A 90 -8.37 -22.82 -16.86
CA PRO A 90 -9.20 -22.52 -15.69
C PRO A 90 -9.86 -21.14 -15.80
N ILE A 91 -10.98 -20.94 -15.11
CA ILE A 91 -11.75 -19.69 -15.11
C ILE A 91 -11.88 -19.18 -13.65
N PRO A 92 -10.90 -18.40 -13.15
CA PRO A 92 -10.86 -17.95 -11.76
C PRO A 92 -12.15 -17.29 -11.25
N GLY A 93 -12.82 -16.48 -12.07
CA GLY A 93 -14.07 -15.82 -11.69
C GLY A 93 -15.24 -16.78 -11.39
N HIS A 94 -15.12 -18.05 -11.79
CA HIS A 94 -16.07 -19.13 -11.48
C HIS A 94 -15.63 -20.03 -10.33
N PHE A 95 -14.47 -19.77 -9.72
CA PHE A 95 -14.03 -20.56 -8.58
C PHE A 95 -14.95 -20.38 -7.38
N THR A 96 -15.13 -21.46 -6.62
CA THR A 96 -16.03 -21.53 -5.47
C THR A 96 -15.68 -20.50 -4.39
N TYR A 97 -14.38 -20.33 -4.10
CA TYR A 97 -13.91 -19.43 -3.05
C TYR A 97 -13.14 -18.28 -3.67
N LYS A 98 -13.43 -17.06 -3.22
CA LYS A 98 -12.77 -15.87 -3.73
C LYS A 98 -12.91 -14.68 -2.80
N ASN A 99 -11.89 -13.83 -2.82
CA ASN A 99 -11.93 -12.49 -2.30
C ASN A 99 -11.53 -11.55 -3.44
N GLU A 100 -12.50 -10.77 -3.91
CA GLU A 100 -12.39 -9.88 -5.08
C GLU A 100 -11.75 -8.53 -4.70
N SER A 101 -11.46 -8.29 -3.41
CA SER A 101 -10.75 -7.08 -2.97
C SER A 101 -10.20 -7.26 -1.56
N HIS A 102 -8.87 -7.34 -1.46
CA HIS A 102 -8.17 -7.29 -0.17
C HIS A 102 -7.91 -5.85 0.26
N THR A 103 -7.79 -5.66 1.57
CA THR A 103 -7.30 -4.39 2.13
C THR A 103 -5.87 -4.12 1.69
N PHE A 104 -5.49 -2.84 1.57
CA PHE A 104 -4.11 -2.48 1.26
C PHE A 104 -3.11 -3.13 2.22
N GLY A 105 -1.93 -3.50 1.69
CA GLY A 105 -0.87 -4.08 2.50
C GLY A 105 -1.10 -5.54 2.88
N THR A 106 -2.16 -6.19 2.37
CA THR A 106 -2.42 -7.61 2.65
C THR A 106 -1.32 -8.47 2.04
N THR A 107 -0.53 -9.10 2.90
CA THR A 107 0.50 -10.06 2.50
C THR A 107 0.11 -11.49 2.82
N GLU A 108 -0.96 -11.71 3.60
CA GLU A 108 -1.41 -13.05 3.95
C GLU A 108 -2.94 -13.15 3.90
N TYR A 109 -3.45 -14.28 3.41
CA TYR A 109 -4.87 -14.57 3.46
C TYR A 109 -5.13 -16.08 3.49
N THR A 110 -5.99 -16.54 4.40
CA THR A 110 -6.30 -17.97 4.59
C THR A 110 -7.76 -18.27 4.28
N TYR A 111 -7.97 -19.24 3.40
CA TYR A 111 -9.25 -19.94 3.30
C TYR A 111 -9.28 -21.12 4.26
N THR A 112 -10.41 -21.30 4.97
CA THR A 112 -10.71 -22.50 5.75
C THR A 112 -11.92 -23.18 5.14
N LEU A 113 -11.78 -24.46 4.81
CA LEU A 113 -12.81 -25.26 4.14
C LEU A 113 -13.04 -26.55 4.92
N PRO A 114 -14.28 -27.08 5.02
CA PRO A 114 -14.49 -28.42 5.53
C PRO A 114 -13.76 -29.47 4.68
N LEU A 115 -13.17 -30.49 5.32
CA LEU A 115 -12.64 -31.66 4.62
C LEU A 115 -13.76 -32.64 4.28
N ASP A 116 -14.25 -32.59 3.04
CA ASP A 116 -15.26 -33.53 2.53
C ASP A 116 -14.61 -34.72 1.79
N GLY A 117 -13.75 -35.47 2.50
CA GLY A 117 -13.11 -36.68 1.99
C GLY A 117 -12.17 -36.49 0.78
N GLY A 118 -11.72 -37.61 0.20
CA GLY A 118 -10.72 -37.64 -0.87
C GLY A 118 -9.29 -37.84 -0.35
N GLU A 119 -8.52 -38.71 -1.01
CA GLU A 119 -7.11 -38.96 -0.67
C GLU A 119 -6.20 -37.89 -1.28
N ILE A 120 -6.52 -37.44 -2.50
CA ILE A 120 -5.76 -36.43 -3.25
C ILE A 120 -6.72 -35.32 -3.67
N LEU A 121 -6.36 -34.08 -3.35
CA LEU A 121 -7.04 -32.87 -3.75
C LEU A 121 -6.27 -32.17 -4.87
N TYR A 122 -6.99 -31.64 -5.86
CA TYR A 122 -6.50 -30.78 -6.92
C TYR A 122 -6.84 -29.34 -6.53
N ILE A 123 -5.82 -28.50 -6.36
CA ILE A 123 -5.98 -27.14 -5.84
C ILE A 123 -5.51 -26.13 -6.88
N ALA A 124 -6.43 -25.26 -7.28
CA ALA A 124 -6.16 -24.12 -8.15
C ALA A 124 -6.19 -22.85 -7.32
N ALA A 125 -5.00 -22.34 -7.02
CA ALA A 125 -4.83 -21.13 -6.23
C ALA A 125 -4.30 -19.99 -7.12
N HIS A 126 -5.16 -19.02 -7.38
CA HIS A 126 -4.91 -17.86 -8.22
C HIS A 126 -4.98 -16.58 -7.38
N ALA A 127 -4.14 -15.61 -7.70
CA ALA A 127 -4.18 -14.29 -7.09
C ALA A 127 -3.99 -13.20 -8.15
N VAL A 128 -4.52 -12.02 -7.86
CA VAL A 128 -4.04 -10.78 -8.47
C VAL A 128 -3.15 -10.11 -7.43
N VAL A 129 -1.95 -9.73 -7.83
CA VAL A 129 -0.95 -9.11 -6.96
C VAL A 129 -0.51 -7.77 -7.55
N MET A 130 -0.23 -6.79 -6.69
CA MET A 130 0.32 -5.50 -7.09
C MET A 130 1.77 -5.36 -6.62
N ASN A 131 2.58 -4.67 -7.42
CA ASN A 131 3.97 -4.34 -7.09
C ASN A 131 4.12 -2.82 -6.87
N LEU A 132 4.65 -2.46 -5.71
CA LEU A 132 4.92 -1.10 -5.29
C LEU A 132 6.40 -0.92 -4.93
N ILE A 133 6.97 0.23 -5.29
CA ILE A 133 8.18 0.74 -4.64
C ILE A 133 7.74 1.58 -3.43
N GLY A 134 8.39 1.34 -2.29
CA GLY A 134 8.08 1.98 -1.02
C GLY A 134 7.39 1.02 -0.05
N ASP A 135 7.74 1.13 1.22
CA ASP A 135 7.26 0.27 2.31
C ASP A 135 6.45 1.04 3.36
N GLY A 136 6.12 2.31 3.06
CA GLY A 136 5.48 3.23 4.00
C GLY A 136 6.41 3.82 5.05
N SER A 137 7.68 3.41 5.09
CA SER A 137 8.69 3.89 6.05
C SER A 137 9.65 4.92 5.44
N SER A 138 9.69 5.01 4.11
CA SER A 138 10.57 5.92 3.37
C SER A 138 9.81 6.68 2.28
N TRP A 139 10.31 7.87 1.93
CA TRP A 139 9.80 8.70 0.86
C TRP A 139 10.53 8.41 -0.45
N GLN A 140 9.79 8.41 -1.55
CA GLN A 140 10.30 8.33 -2.91
C GLN A 140 10.24 9.74 -3.51
N TRP A 141 11.39 10.35 -3.72
CA TRP A 141 11.46 11.76 -4.14
C TRP A 141 11.18 11.96 -5.62
N ALA A 142 10.72 13.16 -5.98
CA ALA A 142 10.52 13.56 -7.36
C ALA A 142 11.79 13.36 -8.19
N THR A 143 11.63 12.84 -9.39
CA THR A 143 12.74 12.51 -10.31
C THR A 143 12.70 13.34 -11.58
N GLU A 144 11.63 14.08 -11.82
CA GLU A 144 11.43 14.88 -13.02
C GLU A 144 10.67 16.19 -12.72
N VAL A 145 11.15 17.29 -13.28
CA VAL A 145 10.35 18.52 -13.42
C VAL A 145 9.57 18.41 -14.72
N ILE A 146 8.25 18.25 -14.62
CA ILE A 146 7.37 18.06 -15.77
C ILE A 146 7.14 19.38 -16.50
N ASP A 147 6.77 20.41 -15.74
CA ASP A 147 6.57 21.77 -16.24
C ASP A 147 6.65 22.73 -15.06
N TYR A 148 6.89 24.01 -15.32
CA TYR A 148 6.95 25.02 -14.28
C TYR A 148 6.80 26.42 -14.85
N LYS A 149 6.37 27.35 -14.01
CA LYS A 149 6.36 28.77 -14.36
C LYS A 149 6.57 29.61 -13.12
N GLN A 150 7.78 30.13 -12.96
CA GLN A 150 8.15 30.95 -11.82
C GLN A 150 7.30 32.23 -11.78
N GLY A 151 6.78 32.55 -10.59
CA GLY A 151 6.13 33.80 -10.27
C GLY A 151 7.13 34.94 -10.09
N THR A 152 6.76 35.91 -9.25
CA THR A 152 7.60 37.10 -9.02
C THR A 152 7.83 37.37 -7.55
N LEU A 153 8.75 38.28 -7.28
CA LEU A 153 8.83 38.94 -5.98
C LEU A 153 7.51 39.65 -5.64
N LYS A 154 7.29 39.96 -4.36
CA LYS A 154 6.09 40.67 -3.90
C LYS A 154 5.83 41.97 -4.66
N ASP A 155 6.89 42.71 -4.99
CA ASP A 155 6.79 43.97 -5.73
C ASP A 155 6.52 43.81 -7.24
N GLY A 156 6.45 42.57 -7.73
CA GLY A 156 6.17 42.22 -9.12
C GLY A 156 7.42 42.11 -10.01
N ASN A 157 8.61 42.39 -9.48
CA ASN A 157 9.86 42.18 -10.21
C ASN A 157 10.18 40.69 -10.36
N PRO A 158 10.89 40.29 -11.43
CA PRO A 158 11.35 38.90 -11.58
C PRO A 158 12.30 38.50 -10.46
N ILE A 159 12.25 37.22 -10.08
CA ILE A 159 13.30 36.59 -9.28
C ILE A 159 14.53 36.48 -10.18
N THR A 160 15.69 36.91 -9.66
CA THR A 160 16.94 37.01 -10.45
C THR A 160 18.13 36.34 -9.76
N ASP A 161 17.96 35.86 -8.54
CA ASP A 161 18.98 35.09 -7.84
C ASP A 161 19.07 33.68 -8.46
N PRO A 162 20.18 33.31 -9.12
CA PRO A 162 20.30 32.01 -9.78
C PRO A 162 20.09 30.83 -8.85
N ALA A 163 20.37 30.97 -7.55
CA ALA A 163 20.18 29.92 -6.55
C ALA A 163 18.70 29.59 -6.27
N ARG A 164 17.77 30.42 -6.77
CA ARG A 164 16.32 30.30 -6.53
C ARG A 164 15.51 29.97 -7.78
N MET A 165 16.18 29.88 -8.92
CA MET A 165 15.54 29.86 -10.25
C MET A 165 15.64 28.50 -10.95
N ASP A 166 16.47 27.60 -10.44
CA ASP A 166 16.68 26.28 -11.03
C ASP A 166 15.65 25.30 -10.45
N PRO A 167 14.61 24.89 -11.20
CA PRO A 167 13.61 23.96 -10.69
C PRO A 167 14.18 22.56 -10.46
N SER A 168 15.35 22.23 -11.03
CA SER A 168 15.95 20.90 -10.82
C SER A 168 16.45 20.69 -9.40
N THR A 169 16.57 21.75 -8.60
CA THR A 169 16.89 21.65 -7.17
C THR A 169 15.76 21.05 -6.35
N THR A 170 14.55 20.86 -6.92
CA THR A 170 13.44 20.19 -6.22
C THR A 170 13.45 18.66 -6.38
N LEU A 171 14.45 18.11 -7.06
CA LEU A 171 14.53 16.70 -7.40
C LEU A 171 15.49 15.94 -6.48
N GLY A 172 15.15 14.69 -6.18
CA GLY A 172 15.94 13.85 -5.29
C GLY A 172 15.72 14.14 -3.81
N ASP A 173 16.60 13.58 -2.98
CA ASP A 173 16.53 13.77 -1.54
C ASP A 173 16.69 15.24 -1.16
N PRO A 174 16.01 15.69 -0.08
CA PRO A 174 16.15 17.04 0.40
C PRO A 174 17.60 17.38 0.77
N ASP A 175 18.10 18.50 0.26
CA ASP A 175 19.51 18.88 0.39
C ASP A 175 19.72 20.36 0.79
N ASP A 176 18.63 21.04 1.12
CA ASP A 176 18.57 22.47 1.48
C ASP A 176 18.79 23.43 0.29
N SER A 177 18.91 22.92 -0.94
CA SER A 177 18.76 23.69 -2.17
C SER A 177 17.28 23.78 -2.51
N PHE A 178 16.83 24.92 -3.04
CA PHE A 178 15.40 25.11 -3.25
C PHE A 178 15.11 25.96 -4.47
N TYR A 179 13.92 25.77 -4.99
CA TYR A 179 13.33 26.58 -6.03
C TYR A 179 12.21 27.43 -5.44
N SER A 180 12.33 28.74 -5.57
CA SER A 180 11.27 29.66 -5.14
C SER A 180 10.16 29.66 -6.18
N LEU A 181 8.93 29.32 -5.76
CA LEU A 181 7.78 29.34 -6.67
C LEU A 181 7.53 30.74 -7.24
N GLY A 182 7.74 31.79 -6.45
CA GLY A 182 7.31 33.14 -6.77
C GLY A 182 5.83 33.34 -6.46
N PHE A 183 5.46 34.56 -6.04
CA PHE A 183 4.06 34.90 -5.84
C PHE A 183 3.27 34.82 -7.15
N VAL A 184 2.09 34.19 -7.09
CA VAL A 184 1.16 34.09 -8.21
C VAL A 184 0.71 35.48 -8.68
N ASN A 185 0.68 35.65 -9.99
CA ASN A 185 0.01 36.72 -10.70
C ASN A 185 -1.07 36.13 -11.61
N GLU A 186 -2.34 36.35 -11.25
CA GLU A 186 -3.50 35.81 -11.96
C GLU A 186 -3.50 36.13 -13.47
N SER A 187 -2.96 37.29 -13.86
CA SER A 187 -2.91 37.67 -15.28
C SER A 187 -1.84 36.91 -16.06
N ARG A 188 -0.81 36.39 -15.39
CA ARG A 188 0.27 35.61 -16.02
C ARG A 188 0.06 34.11 -15.84
N GLY A 189 -0.66 33.66 -14.81
CA GLY A 189 -0.82 32.24 -14.50
C GLY A 189 0.51 31.57 -14.21
N ASP A 190 1.34 32.21 -13.37
CA ASP A 190 2.66 31.79 -12.89
C ASP A 190 2.61 31.38 -11.40
N GLY A 191 3.76 31.11 -10.79
CA GLY A 191 3.88 30.77 -9.36
C GLY A 191 3.72 29.28 -9.07
N TRP A 192 4.14 28.39 -9.96
CA TRP A 192 3.90 26.95 -9.81
C TRP A 192 4.98 26.06 -10.43
N ILE A 193 5.01 24.80 -9.97
CA ILE A 193 5.86 23.71 -10.47
C ILE A 193 5.07 22.39 -10.51
N GLU A 194 5.35 21.55 -11.50
CA GLU A 194 4.80 20.20 -11.67
C GLU A 194 5.93 19.17 -11.62
N LEU A 195 5.76 18.12 -10.82
CA LEU A 195 6.78 17.12 -10.52
C LEU A 195 6.28 15.71 -10.80
N GLY A 196 7.16 14.90 -11.37
CA GLY A 196 6.96 13.48 -11.68
C GLY A 196 7.91 12.58 -10.90
N PHE A 197 7.55 11.29 -10.80
CA PHE A 197 8.21 10.31 -9.93
C PHE A 197 8.69 9.06 -10.67
N GLY A 198 8.69 9.06 -12.00
CA GLY A 198 9.06 7.92 -12.85
C GLY A 198 8.00 6.81 -12.95
N TYR A 199 7.14 6.67 -11.95
CA TYR A 199 5.97 5.78 -11.92
C TYR A 199 4.76 6.53 -11.35
N PRO A 200 3.52 6.08 -11.63
CA PRO A 200 2.34 6.59 -10.95
C PRO A 200 2.46 6.42 -9.43
N VAL A 201 1.97 7.38 -8.68
CA VAL A 201 1.87 7.33 -7.22
C VAL A 201 0.62 6.57 -6.83
N TYR A 202 0.72 5.61 -5.92
CA TYR A 202 -0.43 4.89 -5.37
C TYR A 202 -0.95 5.62 -4.11
N ASN A 203 -2.26 5.82 -4.01
CA ASN A 203 -2.91 6.36 -2.82
C ASN A 203 -2.99 5.27 -1.74
N GLY A 204 -2.06 5.33 -0.80
CA GLY A 204 -1.90 4.37 0.28
C GLY A 204 -2.49 4.86 1.61
N PRO A 205 -2.25 4.12 2.70
CA PRO A 205 -2.69 4.53 4.02
C PRO A 205 -1.85 5.70 4.55
N GLY A 206 -2.54 6.70 5.11
CA GLY A 206 -1.93 7.88 5.72
C GLY A 206 -1.37 8.85 4.68
N ALA A 207 -0.49 9.76 5.11
CA ALA A 207 0.03 10.79 4.22
C ALA A 207 0.84 10.22 3.04
N ASP A 208 0.36 10.47 1.83
CA ASP A 208 0.98 10.01 0.59
C ASP A 208 2.08 10.93 0.09
N ILE A 209 2.02 12.22 0.43
CA ILE A 209 2.91 13.26 -0.09
C ILE A 209 3.60 13.95 1.08
N ALA A 210 4.92 14.12 0.98
CA ALA A 210 5.72 14.97 1.84
C ALA A 210 6.31 16.13 1.04
N ILE A 211 6.20 17.34 1.58
CA ILE A 211 6.79 18.54 1.00
C ILE A 211 7.72 19.15 2.02
N ARG A 212 8.98 19.34 1.63
CA ARG A 212 9.96 20.10 2.40
C ARG A 212 10.09 21.51 1.84
N GLU A 213 10.08 22.44 2.77
CA GLU A 213 10.20 23.87 2.52
C GLU A 213 11.44 24.39 3.27
N ILE A 214 12.11 25.41 2.72
CA ILE A 214 13.30 26.03 3.33
C ILE A 214 13.09 27.52 3.67
N THR A 215 12.52 27.81 4.86
CA THR A 215 12.54 29.19 5.42
C THR A 215 13.60 29.38 6.53
N TYR A 216 14.59 28.50 6.67
CA TYR A 216 15.58 28.55 7.77
C TYR A 216 14.97 28.65 9.19
N GLY A 217 13.73 28.16 9.38
CA GLY A 217 13.08 28.07 10.70
C GLY A 217 12.95 29.38 11.46
N ARG A 218 12.89 30.54 10.77
CA ARG A 218 12.86 31.86 11.41
C ARG A 218 11.57 32.06 12.20
N PRO A 219 11.60 32.16 13.55
CA PRO A 219 10.38 32.16 14.38
C PRO A 219 9.39 33.29 14.12
N ASN A 220 9.85 34.40 13.51
CA ASN A 220 9.04 35.60 13.24
C ASN A 220 8.82 35.85 11.75
N TYR A 221 9.31 34.98 10.86
CA TYR A 221 9.02 35.13 9.44
C TYR A 221 7.54 34.80 9.20
N PRO A 222 6.79 35.52 8.35
CA PRO A 222 5.39 35.20 8.11
C PRO A 222 5.23 33.82 7.44
N GLU A 223 4.01 33.29 7.43
CA GLU A 223 3.74 32.01 6.78
C GLU A 223 3.83 32.13 5.26
N GLU A 224 4.50 31.17 4.63
CA GLU A 224 4.45 30.88 3.20
C GLU A 224 3.72 29.56 3.00
N LYS A 225 2.91 29.51 1.94
CA LYS A 225 2.07 28.35 1.62
C LYS A 225 2.13 28.00 0.15
N ALA A 226 1.96 26.72 -0.13
CA ALA A 226 1.72 26.23 -1.47
C ALA A 226 0.51 25.28 -1.48
N ASP A 227 -0.45 25.54 -2.35
CA ASP A 227 -1.55 24.62 -2.61
C ASP A 227 -1.04 23.47 -3.47
N VAL A 228 -1.41 22.26 -3.06
CA VAL A 228 -0.95 20.99 -3.62
C VAL A 228 -2.09 20.39 -4.41
N TYR A 229 -1.82 20.11 -5.68
CA TYR A 229 -2.74 19.46 -6.58
C TYR A 229 -2.13 18.17 -7.12
N VAL A 230 -2.99 17.21 -7.41
CA VAL A 230 -2.62 15.94 -8.02
C VAL A 230 -3.33 15.79 -9.36
N TRP A 231 -2.66 15.14 -10.31
CA TRP A 231 -3.27 14.73 -11.58
C TRP A 231 -3.61 13.24 -11.51
N PRO A 232 -4.90 12.86 -11.45
CA PRO A 232 -5.28 11.44 -11.45
C PRO A 232 -4.76 10.72 -12.71
N LEU A 233 -4.34 9.47 -12.57
CA LEU A 233 -3.91 8.63 -13.70
C LEU A 233 -5.05 8.47 -14.72
N GLY A 234 -4.81 8.87 -15.98
CA GLY A 234 -5.84 8.94 -17.01
C GLY A 234 -6.89 10.03 -16.81
N GLY A 235 -6.67 10.95 -15.86
CA GLY A 235 -7.53 12.08 -15.56
C GLY A 235 -7.44 13.20 -16.58
N SER A 236 -8.30 14.21 -16.41
CA SER A 236 -8.39 15.38 -17.32
C SER A 236 -8.26 16.73 -16.63
N ASP A 237 -8.18 16.76 -15.30
CA ASP A 237 -8.09 18.01 -14.53
C ASP A 237 -7.31 17.80 -13.22
N TRP A 238 -6.81 18.91 -12.69
CA TRP A 238 -6.12 18.96 -11.41
C TRP A 238 -7.12 18.82 -10.25
N VAL A 239 -6.76 18.01 -9.27
CA VAL A 239 -7.53 17.85 -8.04
C VAL A 239 -6.73 18.39 -6.87
N TYR A 240 -7.33 19.30 -6.10
CA TYR A 240 -6.71 19.82 -4.88
C TYR A 240 -6.61 18.72 -3.82
N ALA A 241 -5.41 18.53 -3.27
CA ALA A 241 -5.11 17.53 -2.24
C ALA A 241 -4.89 18.17 -0.85
N GLY A 242 -4.30 19.37 -0.79
CA GLY A 242 -4.06 20.06 0.48
C GLY A 242 -3.17 21.29 0.32
N THR A 243 -2.69 21.84 1.43
CA THR A 243 -1.79 23.01 1.44
C THR A 243 -0.56 22.70 2.29
N ALA A 244 0.62 22.97 1.74
CA ALA A 244 1.88 22.96 2.45
C ALA A 244 2.15 24.32 3.12
N SER A 245 2.91 24.31 4.21
CA SER A 245 3.27 25.50 5.00
C SER A 245 4.72 25.42 5.46
N ASN A 246 5.41 26.57 5.41
CA ASN A 246 6.76 26.74 5.96
C ASN A 246 6.84 26.73 7.50
N LYS A 247 5.71 26.56 8.19
CA LYS A 247 5.68 26.47 9.66
C LYS A 247 6.04 25.10 10.21
N ASN A 248 6.15 24.12 9.34
CA ASN A 248 6.56 22.77 9.67
C ASN A 248 7.82 22.43 8.87
N GLU A 249 8.65 21.54 9.40
CA GLU A 249 9.80 21.00 8.64
C GLU A 249 9.32 20.26 7.38
N TYR A 250 8.20 19.56 7.51
CA TYR A 250 7.50 18.91 6.40
C TYR A 250 6.01 19.21 6.49
N SER A 251 5.38 19.37 5.33
CA SER A 251 3.94 19.27 5.18
C SER A 251 3.58 17.89 4.64
N TYR A 252 2.69 17.20 5.33
CA TYR A 252 2.21 15.87 4.97
C TYR A 252 0.79 15.96 4.44
N ILE A 253 0.56 15.46 3.22
CA ILE A 253 -0.71 15.59 2.51
C ILE A 253 -1.21 14.19 2.11
N GLU A 254 -2.49 13.94 2.34
CA GLU A 254 -3.20 12.73 1.89
C GLU A 254 -3.84 13.00 0.52
N ILE A 255 -3.73 12.05 -0.39
CA ILE A 255 -4.43 12.09 -1.68
C ILE A 255 -5.91 11.81 -1.42
N PRO A 256 -6.86 12.55 -2.04
CA PRO A 256 -8.28 12.30 -1.84
C PRO A 256 -8.68 10.83 -2.11
N ASP A 257 -9.43 10.20 -1.20
CA ASP A 257 -9.79 8.77 -1.22
C ASP A 257 -10.40 8.24 -2.53
N TYR A 258 -11.02 9.11 -3.33
CA TYR A 258 -11.62 8.74 -4.63
C TYR A 258 -10.60 8.68 -5.78
N ILE A 259 -9.33 9.03 -5.52
CA ILE A 259 -8.22 8.93 -6.47
C ILE A 259 -7.33 7.79 -6.01
N MET A 260 -7.20 6.77 -6.85
CA MET A 260 -6.36 5.60 -6.53
C MET A 260 -4.91 5.79 -7.00
N TYR A 261 -4.71 6.45 -8.14
CA TYR A 261 -3.41 6.63 -8.76
C TYR A 261 -3.22 8.07 -9.24
N VAL A 262 -2.02 8.61 -9.06
CA VAL A 262 -1.64 9.97 -9.46
C VAL A 262 -0.44 9.91 -10.40
N GLU A 263 -0.48 10.64 -11.53
CA GLU A 263 0.64 10.72 -12.49
C GLU A 263 1.71 11.72 -12.07
N LYS A 264 1.28 12.87 -11.52
CA LYS A 264 2.15 13.99 -11.18
C LYS A 264 1.50 14.89 -10.13
N ILE A 265 2.34 15.65 -9.45
CA ILE A 265 1.96 16.58 -8.38
C ILE A 265 2.30 18.00 -8.81
N LYS A 266 1.44 18.97 -8.47
CA LYS A 266 1.64 20.39 -8.72
C LYS A 266 1.61 21.17 -7.42
N LEU A 267 2.57 22.05 -7.23
CA LEU A 267 2.57 23.05 -6.16
C LEU A 267 2.32 24.42 -6.79
N VAL A 268 1.43 25.20 -6.18
CA VAL A 268 1.11 26.58 -6.57
C VAL A 268 1.26 27.47 -5.34
N ASP A 269 2.04 28.55 -5.42
CA ASP A 269 2.16 29.48 -4.29
C ASP A 269 0.78 30.04 -3.91
N SER A 270 0.42 29.88 -2.64
CA SER A 270 -0.83 30.38 -2.05
C SER A 270 -0.56 31.30 -0.87
N THR A 271 0.64 31.87 -0.83
CA THR A 271 1.12 32.74 0.23
C THR A 271 0.34 34.07 0.26
N ASP A 272 -0.08 34.51 1.45
CA ASP A 272 -0.57 35.88 1.63
C ASP A 272 0.61 36.87 1.57
N LYS A 273 0.92 37.33 0.36
CA LYS A 273 2.01 38.29 0.11
C LYS A 273 1.86 39.60 0.88
N SER A 274 0.67 39.96 1.39
CA SER A 274 0.49 41.20 2.15
C SER A 274 1.33 41.23 3.43
N LEU A 275 1.65 40.07 3.99
CA LEU A 275 2.41 39.89 5.23
C LEU A 275 3.94 40.01 5.06
N HIS A 276 4.42 39.97 3.81
CA HIS A 276 5.84 39.83 3.50
C HIS A 276 6.53 41.13 3.07
N SER A 277 7.86 41.17 3.02
CA SER A 277 8.61 42.31 2.48
C SER A 277 8.59 42.33 0.95
N ASN A 278 8.90 43.48 0.34
CA ASN A 278 8.85 43.65 -1.12
C ASN A 278 9.76 42.67 -1.90
N ASN A 279 10.82 42.19 -1.27
CA ASN A 279 11.79 41.27 -1.84
C ASN A 279 11.51 39.79 -1.50
N ALA A 280 10.38 39.47 -0.87
CA ALA A 280 9.97 38.08 -0.67
C ALA A 280 9.58 37.45 -2.01
N ASP A 281 9.74 36.15 -2.11
CA ASP A 281 9.66 35.31 -3.30
C ASP A 281 8.70 34.12 -3.15
N GLY A 282 7.91 34.08 -2.07
CA GLY A 282 6.90 33.05 -1.86
C GLY A 282 7.52 31.72 -1.41
N PHE A 283 6.78 30.63 -1.59
CA PHE A 283 7.16 29.32 -1.07
C PHE A 283 8.45 28.76 -1.71
N ASP A 284 9.40 28.34 -0.87
CA ASP A 284 10.71 27.80 -1.27
C ASP A 284 10.70 26.26 -1.22
N VAL A 285 10.51 25.60 -2.37
CA VAL A 285 10.41 24.13 -2.48
C VAL A 285 11.79 23.50 -2.54
N ASP A 286 12.11 22.63 -1.58
CA ASP A 286 13.37 21.85 -1.56
C ASP A 286 13.14 20.42 -2.06
N ALA A 287 12.10 19.73 -1.58
CA ALA A 287 11.79 18.40 -2.08
C ALA A 287 10.30 18.07 -1.99
N VAL A 288 9.84 17.24 -2.93
CA VAL A 288 8.52 16.61 -2.88
C VAL A 288 8.71 15.10 -2.96
N GLY A 289 8.23 14.39 -1.95
CA GLY A 289 8.32 12.94 -1.83
C GLY A 289 6.95 12.30 -1.80
N VAL A 290 6.87 11.06 -2.25
CA VAL A 290 5.66 10.24 -2.20
C VAL A 290 5.90 8.91 -1.51
N ARG A 291 4.86 8.30 -0.96
CA ARG A 291 5.00 7.10 -0.13
C ARG A 291 5.10 5.81 -0.93
N TYR A 292 4.32 5.69 -2.01
CA TYR A 292 4.23 4.48 -2.82
C TYR A 292 4.22 4.81 -4.32
N LEU A 293 5.06 4.11 -5.08
CA LEU A 293 5.08 4.16 -6.54
C LEU A 293 4.57 2.83 -7.10
N TYR A 294 3.63 2.89 -8.05
CA TYR A 294 2.94 1.74 -8.62
C TYR A 294 3.64 1.23 -9.89
N LEU A 295 4.12 -0.02 -9.84
CA LEU A 295 4.82 -0.66 -10.95
C LEU A 295 3.86 -1.44 -11.85
N GLY A 296 2.75 -1.91 -11.29
CA GLY A 296 1.75 -2.67 -12.01
C GLY A 296 1.10 -3.77 -11.18
N GLU A 297 0.12 -4.43 -11.80
CA GLU A 297 -0.52 -5.64 -11.31
C GLU A 297 -0.11 -6.82 -12.18
N GLU A 298 -0.03 -8.00 -11.55
CA GLU A 298 0.20 -9.26 -12.23
C GLU A 298 -0.80 -10.30 -11.75
N THR A 299 -1.15 -11.21 -12.66
CA THR A 299 -1.80 -12.46 -12.26
C THR A 299 -0.76 -13.41 -11.69
N ALA A 300 -1.14 -14.17 -10.67
CA ALA A 300 -0.27 -15.13 -10.00
C ALA A 300 -0.95 -16.48 -9.81
N TRP A 301 -0.19 -17.56 -9.96
CA TRP A 301 -0.66 -18.93 -9.77
C TRP A 301 0.31 -19.71 -8.89
N ALA A 302 -0.23 -20.45 -7.91
CA ALA A 302 0.57 -21.34 -7.10
C ALA A 302 0.69 -22.73 -7.73
N GLY A 303 1.82 -23.38 -7.45
CA GLY A 303 2.07 -24.76 -7.85
C GLY A 303 3.02 -24.90 -9.05
N GLY A 304 3.23 -26.16 -9.43
CA GLY A 304 4.21 -26.55 -10.44
C GLY A 304 3.64 -27.30 -11.63
N VAL A 305 2.33 -27.63 -11.63
CA VAL A 305 1.69 -28.40 -12.70
C VAL A 305 0.83 -27.47 -13.54
N GLU A 306 1.05 -27.45 -14.85
CA GLU A 306 0.27 -26.62 -15.77
C GLU A 306 -1.10 -27.26 -16.05
N PHE A 307 -2.13 -26.43 -16.15
CA PHE A 307 -3.39 -26.85 -16.72
C PHE A 307 -3.20 -27.25 -18.20
N PRO A 308 -3.99 -28.21 -18.73
CA PRO A 308 -3.86 -28.68 -20.12
C PRO A 308 -4.25 -27.63 -21.18
N GLY A 309 -4.63 -26.43 -20.75
CA GLY A 309 -4.98 -25.30 -21.58
C GLY A 309 -3.82 -24.69 -22.37
N LYS A 310 -4.07 -23.48 -22.90
CA LYS A 310 -3.09 -22.66 -23.63
C LYS A 310 -2.61 -21.44 -22.84
N ASN A 311 -3.05 -21.29 -21.60
CA ASN A 311 -2.52 -20.30 -20.67
C ASN A 311 -1.48 -20.96 -19.74
N TRP A 312 -0.79 -20.15 -18.97
CA TRP A 312 0.26 -20.58 -18.05
C TRP A 312 -0.27 -20.94 -16.66
N ALA A 313 -1.59 -21.07 -16.51
CA ALA A 313 -2.22 -21.30 -15.21
C ALA A 313 -1.75 -22.63 -14.62
N ARG A 314 -1.66 -22.65 -13.28
CA ARG A 314 -1.10 -23.79 -12.55
C ARG A 314 -2.04 -24.30 -11.48
N TYR A 315 -1.90 -25.58 -11.16
CA TYR A 315 -2.46 -26.19 -9.98
C TYR A 315 -1.38 -27.01 -9.28
N PHE A 316 -1.73 -27.51 -8.12
CA PHE A 316 -0.94 -28.52 -7.42
C PHE A 316 -1.86 -29.55 -6.78
N ASN A 317 -1.27 -30.68 -6.41
CA ASN A 317 -1.98 -31.73 -5.70
C ASN A 317 -1.59 -31.67 -4.23
N TYR A 318 -2.55 -31.92 -3.35
CA TYR A 318 -2.34 -32.11 -1.93
C TYR A 318 -2.86 -33.49 -1.52
N THR A 319 -2.03 -34.31 -0.90
CA THR A 319 -2.48 -35.58 -0.33
C THR A 319 -2.98 -35.31 1.08
N VAL A 320 -4.25 -35.63 1.36
CA VAL A 320 -4.82 -35.41 2.70
C VAL A 320 -4.03 -36.24 3.70
N GLN A 321 -3.48 -35.56 4.71
CA GLN A 321 -2.62 -36.18 5.70
C GLN A 321 -3.45 -36.69 6.88
N GLU A 322 -3.09 -37.85 7.40
CA GLU A 322 -3.62 -38.36 8.66
C GLU A 322 -3.19 -37.44 9.81
N THR A 323 -4.16 -36.97 10.60
CA THR A 323 -3.90 -36.15 11.79
C THR A 323 -4.03 -37.01 13.03
N SER A 324 -3.07 -36.91 13.95
CA SER A 324 -3.12 -37.69 15.19
C SER A 324 -4.26 -37.22 16.08
N GLU A 325 -5.12 -38.15 16.48
CA GLU A 325 -6.08 -37.99 17.58
C GLU A 325 -5.36 -37.65 18.90
#